data_AF-A0A6J5GLB3-F1
#
_entry.id   AF-A0A6J5GLB3-F1
#
_cell.length_a   1.000
_cell.length_b   1.000
_cell.length_c   1.000
_cell.angle_alpha   90.00
_cell.angle_beta   90.00
_cell.angle_gamma   90.00
#
_symmetry.space_group_name_H-M   'P 1'
#
loop_
_entity.id
_entity.type
_entity.pdbx_description
1 polymer ?
#
loop_
_entity_poly.entity_id
_entity_poly.type
_entity_poly.pdbx_seq_one_letter_code
_entity_poly.pdbx_strand_id
1 'polypeptide(L)' 'MQKRLVERVQLRPDYALLKSIPGVGPVLATTIMLETGAITRFADVGNFSSYCRCVDSRRESKNRKKGEGSTKNGNRYLA' A
#
# COMPACT_ATOMS: atom_id res chain seq x y z
N MET A 1 20.90 -6.15 12.31
CA MET A 1 20.33 -5.16 11.38
C MET A 1 18.84 -4.92 11.63
N GLN A 2 18.00 -5.96 11.70
CA GLN A 2 16.54 -5.82 11.92
C GLN A 2 16.12 -5.09 13.21
N LYS A 3 16.82 -5.31 14.35
CA LYS A 3 16.45 -4.69 15.65
C LYS A 3 16.42 -3.15 15.61
N ARG A 4 17.41 -2.53 14.94
CA ARG A 4 17.53 -1.07 14.83
C ARG A 4 16.42 -0.42 14.00
N LEU A 5 15.89 -1.15 13.01
CA LEU A 5 14.78 -0.66 12.19
C LEU A 5 13.49 -0.63 13.02
N VAL A 6 13.22 -1.70 13.76
CA VAL A 6 12.04 -1.79 14.63
C VAL A 6 12.06 -0.68 15.68
N GLU A 7 13.19 -0.40 16.34
CA GLU A 7 13.31 0.69 17.33
C GLU A 7 12.93 2.07 16.76
N ARG A 8 13.36 2.40 15.55
CA ARG A 8 13.04 3.69 14.92
C ARG A 8 11.59 3.80 14.46
N VAL A 9 10.98 2.66 14.12
CA VAL A 9 9.63 2.57 13.55
C VAL A 9 8.57 2.51 14.66
N GLN A 10 8.89 1.91 15.82
CA GLN A 10 8.00 1.85 16.99
C GLN A 10 7.48 3.22 17.47
N LEU A 11 8.24 4.28 17.25
CA LEU A 11 7.90 5.64 17.69
C LEU A 11 6.80 6.31 16.85
N ARG A 12 6.42 5.73 15.71
CA ARG A 12 5.45 6.35 14.79
C ARG A 12 4.04 5.75 14.96
N PRO A 13 2.99 6.58 14.96
CA PRO A 13 1.60 6.11 15.10
C PRO A 13 1.19 5.16 13.96
N ASP A 14 1.75 5.35 12.76
CA ASP A 14 1.54 4.49 11.59
C ASP A 14 1.86 3.00 11.88
N TYR A 15 2.89 2.75 12.69
CA TYR A 15 3.32 1.40 13.05
C TYR A 15 2.33 0.70 13.99
N ALA A 16 1.71 1.44 14.90
CA ALA A 16 0.69 0.91 15.79
C ALA A 16 -0.56 0.49 15.00
N LEU A 17 -0.95 1.29 14.00
CA LEU A 17 -2.07 0.99 13.10
C LEU A 17 -1.78 -0.25 12.23
N LEU A 18 -0.54 -0.42 11.75
CA LEU A 18 -0.18 -1.62 11.00
C LEU A 18 -0.23 -2.88 11.88
N LYS A 19 0.20 -2.79 13.14
CA LYS A 19 0.13 -3.93 14.08
C LYS A 19 -1.29 -4.29 14.53
N SER A 20 -2.29 -3.42 14.36
CA SER A 20 -3.68 -3.79 14.65
C SER A 20 -4.29 -4.68 13.56
N ILE A 21 -3.64 -4.83 12.41
CA ILE A 21 -4.09 -5.69 11.33
C ILE A 21 -3.75 -7.15 11.68
N PRO A 22 -4.74 -8.06 11.73
CA PRO A 22 -4.48 -9.47 12.02
C PRO A 22 -3.55 -10.07 10.95
N GLY A 23 -2.47 -10.71 11.40
CA GLY A 23 -1.43 -11.29 10.53
C GLY A 23 -0.26 -10.35 10.21
N VAL A 24 -0.31 -9.08 10.60
CA VAL A 24 0.81 -8.13 10.41
C VAL A 24 1.66 -8.05 11.67
N GLY A 25 2.78 -8.78 11.65
CA GLY A 25 3.78 -8.76 12.74
C GLY A 25 4.76 -7.57 12.65
N PRO A 26 5.66 -7.42 13.64
CA PRO A 26 6.65 -6.34 13.70
C PRO A 26 7.51 -6.19 12.43
N VAL A 27 7.88 -7.32 11.82
CA VAL A 27 8.69 -7.36 10.60
C VAL A 27 7.91 -6.79 9.42
N LEU A 28 6.69 -7.28 9.18
CA LEU A 28 5.84 -6.82 8.08
C LEU A 28 5.43 -5.36 8.27
N ALA A 29 5.05 -4.96 9.49
CA ALA A 29 4.73 -3.58 9.80
C ALA A 29 5.91 -2.64 9.51
N THR A 30 7.13 -3.04 9.86
CA THR A 30 8.34 -2.27 9.57
C THR A 30 8.60 -2.16 8.07
N THR A 31 8.50 -3.27 7.34
CA THR A 31 8.69 -3.28 5.88
C THR A 31 7.66 -2.41 5.17
N ILE A 32 6.37 -2.60 5.46
CA ILE A 32 5.27 -1.84 4.86
C ILE A 32 5.45 -0.35 5.13
N MET A 33 5.78 0.03 6.37
CA MET A 33 5.96 1.43 6.74
C MET A 33 7.15 2.08 6.02
N LEU A 34 8.26 1.35 5.85
CA LEU A 34 9.45 1.85 5.15
C LEU A 34 9.23 1.95 3.63
N GLU A 35 8.56 0.97 3.02
CA GLU A 35 8.24 0.98 1.58
C GLU A 35 7.14 1.99 1.22
N THR A 36 6.18 2.18 2.12
CA THR A 36 5.10 3.17 1.95
C THR A 36 5.63 4.59 2.14
N GLY A 37 6.54 4.80 3.08
CA GLY A 37 7.07 6.12 3.40
C GLY A 37 6.01 7.05 3.97
N ALA A 38 5.97 8.30 3.53
CA ALA A 38 4.94 9.24 3.94
C ALA A 38 3.62 8.92 3.22
N ILE A 39 2.58 8.56 3.98
CA ILE A 39 1.26 8.23 3.42
C ILE A 39 0.64 9.42 2.66
N THR A 40 1.05 10.64 3.01
CA THR A 40 0.64 11.89 2.34
C THR A 40 1.02 11.99 0.87
N ARG A 41 1.90 11.10 0.36
CA ARG A 41 2.17 11.01 -1.08
C ARG A 41 0.97 10.51 -1.88
N PHE A 42 -0.01 9.88 -1.21
CA PHE A 42 -1.23 9.40 -1.81
C PHE A 42 -2.37 10.36 -1.50
N ALA A 43 -2.96 10.95 -2.54
CA ALA A 43 -4.08 11.88 -2.38
C ALA A 43 -5.39 11.20 -1.95
N ASP A 44 -5.51 9.88 -2.17
CA ASP A 44 -6.71 9.11 -1.87
C ASP A 44 -6.35 7.65 -1.51
N VAL A 45 -7.21 6.99 -0.74
CA VAL A 45 -7.01 5.59 -0.31
C VAL A 45 -6.94 4.65 -1.53
N GLY A 46 -7.71 4.92 -2.60
CA GLY A 46 -7.66 4.14 -3.84
C GLY A 46 -6.29 4.20 -4.53
N ASN A 47 -5.57 5.32 -4.43
CA ASN A 47 -4.22 5.45 -4.99
C ASN A 47 -3.21 4.61 -4.21
N PHE A 48 -3.35 4.53 -2.87
CA PHE A 48 -2.53 3.66 -2.05
C PHE A 48 -2.83 2.18 -2.32
N SER A 49 -4.11 1.79 -2.37
CA SER A 49 -4.49 0.41 -2.66
C SER A 49 -4.05 -0.02 -4.06
N SER A 50 -4.07 0.89 -5.05
CA SER A 50 -3.51 0.64 -6.39
C SER A 50 -1.99 0.47 -6.37
N TYR A 51 -1.27 1.29 -5.60
CA TYR A 51 0.17 1.15 -5.40
C TYR A 51 0.55 -0.21 -4.80
N CYS A 52 -0.19 -0.66 -3.79
CA CYS A 52 -0.01 -1.99 -3.19
C CYS A 52 -0.50 -3.14 -4.08
N ARG A 53 -1.09 -2.85 -5.26
CA ARG A 53 -1.76 -3.84 -6.13
C ARG A 53 -2.86 -4.62 -5.42
N CYS A 54 -3.52 -3.99 -4.47
CA CYS A 54 -4.63 -4.57 -3.69
C CYS A 54 -6.01 -4.28 -4.31
N VAL A 55 -6.06 -3.67 -5.51
CA VAL A 55 -7.31 -3.41 -6.23
C VAL A 55 -7.25 -3.94 -7.66
N ASP A 56 -8.32 -4.58 -8.09
CA ASP A 56 -8.49 -5.02 -9.47
C ASP A 56 -8.70 -3.81 -10.38
N SER A 57 -7.93 -3.74 -11.46
CA SER A 57 -8.12 -2.75 -12.52
C SER A 57 -9.28 -3.15 -13.44
N ARG A 58 -10.52 -3.09 -12.95
CA ARG A 58 -11.73 -3.38 -13.74
C ARG A 58 -12.19 -2.14 -14.49
N ARG A 59 -12.24 -2.23 -15.82
CA ARG A 59 -12.86 -1.20 -16.66
C ARG A 59 -14.25 -1.66 -17.09
N GLU A 60 -15.26 -1.03 -16.52
CA GLU A 60 -16.67 -1.34 -16.79
C GLU A 60 -17.34 -0.16 -17.51
N SER A 61 -18.17 -0.44 -18.53
CA SER A 61 -19.07 0.56 -19.12
C SER A 61 -20.46 -0.04 -19.24
N LYS A 62 -21.49 0.70 -18.81
CA LYS A 62 -22.89 0.24 -18.88
C LYS A 62 -23.08 -1.13 -18.21
N ASN A 63 -22.53 -1.28 -17.00
CA ASN A 63 -22.57 -2.50 -16.17
C ASN A 63 -22.01 -3.78 -16.84
N ARG A 64 -21.21 -3.64 -17.89
CA ARG A 64 -20.53 -4.76 -18.56
C ARG A 64 -19.02 -4.59 -18.45
N LYS A 65 -18.35 -5.66 -18.00
CA LYS A 65 -16.88 -5.78 -17.98
C LYS A 65 -16.36 -5.68 -19.43
N LYS A 66 -15.66 -4.59 -19.74
CA LYS A 66 -15.18 -4.29 -21.10
C LYS A 66 -13.69 -4.62 -21.29
N GLY A 67 -12.97 -4.83 -20.19
CA GLY A 67 -11.58 -5.27 -20.17
C GLY A 67 -10.99 -5.20 -18.76
N GLU A 68 -9.88 -5.89 -18.55
CA GLU A 68 -8.97 -5.65 -17.44
C GLU A 68 -7.82 -4.79 -17.94
N GLY A 69 -7.51 -3.71 -17.22
CA GLY A 69 -6.44 -2.80 -17.61
C GLY A 69 -5.34 -2.75 -16.55
N SER A 70 -4.42 -3.72 -16.52
CA SER A 70 -3.16 -3.60 -15.75
C SER A 70 -2.16 -4.74 -16.01
N THR A 71 -2.21 -5.47 -17.13
CA THR A 71 -1.22 -6.54 -17.37
C THR A 71 0.19 -5.98 -17.66
N LYS A 72 0.32 -4.69 -18.04
CA LYS A 72 1.61 -4.05 -18.37
C LYS A 72 1.87 -2.65 -17.81
N ASN A 73 0.90 -1.96 -17.21
CA ASN A 73 1.08 -0.58 -16.73
C ASN A 73 0.84 -0.46 -15.22
N GLY A 74 1.92 -0.22 -14.48
CA GLY A 74 1.85 0.33 -13.13
C GLY A 74 1.48 1.83 -13.14
N ASN A 75 1.05 2.33 -11.98
CA ASN A 75 0.57 3.67 -11.69
C ASN A 75 1.25 4.80 -12.52
N ARG A 76 0.46 5.50 -13.35
CA ARG A 76 0.85 6.67 -14.17
C ARG A 76 0.89 8.00 -13.41
N TYR A 77 1.08 7.95 -12.09
CA TYR A 77 1.46 9.11 -11.28
C TYR A 77 2.82 8.87 -10.60
N LEU A 78 3.44 7.72 -10.91
CA LEU A 78 4.88 7.48 -10.89
C LEU A 78 5.46 7.55 -12.33
N ALA A 79 4.69 8.09 -13.28
CA ALA A 79 5.07 8.53 -14.62
C ALA A 79 4.22 9.76 -14.98
#